data_AF-A0A7W1L0I7-F1
#
_entry.id   AF-A0A7W1L0I7-F1
#
_cell.length_a   1.000
_cell.length_b   1.000
_cell.length_c   1.000
_cell.angle_alpha   90.00
_cell.angle_beta   90.00
_cell.angle_gamma   90.00
#
_symmetry.space_group_name_H-M   'P 1'
#
loop_
_entity.id
_entity.type
_entity.pdbx_description
1 polymer ?
#
loop_
_entity_poly.entity_id
_entity_poly.type
_entity_poly.pdbx_seq_one_letter_code
_entity_poly.pdbx_strand_id
1 'polypeptide(L)'
;RQETLMADAYNLDGFQNHLRYTEQARVLRLVPGLEQAEFLQYGQIHRNTYICGPRVLSATMQMRERPDIFFAGQISGVEGYVESVATGWLAGLNAARLSKGHDPVTAPTSSATGALARYVSSAGTKNYQPVNITFALLEPLSEEQRRRVRRKRERHQLQVELALKEWDIWLHTIKGQRAEEPLAAAR
;
A
#
# COMPACT_ATOMS: atom_id res chain seq x y z
N ARG A 1 -4.76 21.04 1.64
CA ARG A 1 -5.74 20.35 2.53
C ARG A 1 -5.89 21.06 3.88
N GLN A 2 -7.09 21.19 4.46
CA GLN A 2 -7.23 21.67 5.85
C GLN A 2 -6.57 20.66 6.81
N GLU A 3 -5.66 21.15 7.66
CA GLU A 3 -4.88 20.31 8.60
C GLU A 3 -5.61 20.11 9.93
N THR A 4 -6.23 21.18 10.43
CA THR A 4 -6.83 21.21 11.76
C THR A 4 -8.34 21.31 11.68
N LEU A 5 -9.03 20.76 12.68
CA LEU A 5 -10.50 20.89 12.80
C LEU A 5 -10.95 22.35 12.93
N MET A 6 -10.07 23.24 13.43
CA MET A 6 -10.33 24.67 13.61
C MET A 6 -10.09 25.51 12.34
N ALA A 7 -9.59 24.90 11.26
CA ALA A 7 -9.31 25.57 9.98
C ALA A 7 -8.30 26.73 10.07
N ASP A 8 -7.45 26.71 11.10
CA ASP A 8 -6.38 27.69 11.35
C ASP A 8 -5.06 27.31 10.67
N ALA A 9 -4.93 26.09 10.15
CA ALA A 9 -3.79 25.65 9.35
C ALA A 9 -4.22 24.90 8.08
N TYR A 10 -3.49 25.15 6.99
CA TYR A 10 -3.70 24.52 5.68
C TYR A 10 -2.37 24.01 5.12
N ASN A 11 -2.40 22.79 4.60
CA ASN A 11 -1.31 22.23 3.81
C ASN A 11 -1.40 22.62 2.34
N LEU A 12 -0.22 22.82 1.75
CA LEU A 12 -0.01 22.96 0.31
C LEU A 12 0.34 21.59 -0.30
N ASP A 13 -0.66 20.94 -0.90
CA ASP A 13 -0.49 19.65 -1.55
C ASP A 13 0.33 19.81 -2.84
N GLY A 14 1.36 18.99 -3.03
CA GLY A 14 2.22 19.01 -4.23
C GLY A 14 3.43 19.95 -4.17
N PHE A 15 3.71 20.55 -3.01
CA PHE A 15 4.84 21.47 -2.80
C PHE A 15 6.02 20.84 -2.03
N GLN A 16 6.15 19.51 -2.04
CA GLN A 16 7.30 18.83 -1.42
C GLN A 16 8.60 19.29 -2.11
N ASN A 17 9.57 19.78 -1.33
CA ASN A 17 10.78 20.40 -1.88
C ASN A 17 11.98 20.27 -0.93
N HIS A 18 13.19 20.49 -1.47
CA HIS A 18 14.45 20.47 -0.71
C HIS A 18 15.10 21.88 -0.60
N LEU A 19 14.34 22.95 -0.87
CA LEU A 19 14.87 24.30 -0.79
C LEU A 19 15.15 24.67 0.68
N ARG A 20 16.09 25.59 0.88
CA ARG A 20 16.29 26.21 2.21
C ARG A 20 15.04 26.95 2.62
N TYR A 21 14.72 26.98 3.91
CA TYR A 21 13.48 27.60 4.42
C TYR A 21 13.29 29.05 3.99
N THR A 22 14.37 29.84 3.91
CA THR A 22 14.31 31.23 3.41
C THR A 22 13.83 31.30 1.96
N GLU A 23 14.27 30.37 1.12
CA GLU A 23 13.83 30.28 -0.27
C GLU A 23 12.42 29.73 -0.40
N GLN A 24 12.02 28.78 0.45
CA GLN A 24 10.63 28.33 0.51
C GLN A 24 9.71 29.49 0.85
N ALA A 25 10.01 30.26 1.89
CA ALA A 25 9.23 31.43 2.27
C ALA A 25 9.13 32.46 1.13
N ARG A 26 10.25 32.73 0.45
CA ARG A 26 10.29 33.66 -0.69
C ARG A 26 9.42 33.19 -1.84
N VAL A 27 9.54 31.92 -2.24
CA VAL A 27 8.82 31.35 -3.39
C VAL A 27 7.33 31.21 -3.09
N LEU A 28 6.97 30.71 -1.90
CA LEU A 28 5.57 30.50 -1.52
C LEU A 28 4.78 31.82 -1.47
N ARG A 29 5.42 32.94 -1.08
CA ARG A 29 4.79 34.28 -1.11
C ARG A 29 4.56 34.85 -2.51
N LEU A 30 5.11 34.22 -3.56
CA LEU A 30 4.80 34.60 -4.94
C LEU A 30 3.46 34.02 -5.41
N VAL A 31 2.89 33.07 -4.66
CA VAL A 31 1.59 32.48 -4.98
C VAL A 31 0.49 33.47 -4.54
N PRO A 32 -0.43 33.87 -5.44
CA PRO A 32 -1.52 34.76 -5.08
C PRO A 32 -2.34 34.23 -3.89
N GLY A 33 -2.55 35.09 -2.90
CA GLY A 33 -3.24 34.76 -1.64
C GLY A 33 -2.32 34.26 -0.52
N LEU A 34 -1.02 34.05 -0.77
CA LEU A 34 -0.03 33.66 0.23
C LEU A 34 1.01 34.75 0.52
N GLU A 35 0.82 35.97 0.02
CA GLU A 35 1.80 37.06 0.09
C GLU A 35 2.17 37.41 1.54
N GLN A 36 1.19 37.33 2.44
CA GLN A 36 1.32 37.58 3.88
C GLN A 36 1.13 36.32 4.73
N ALA A 37 1.24 35.13 4.13
CA ALA A 37 1.07 33.88 4.85
C ALA A 37 2.16 33.71 5.93
N GLU A 38 1.74 33.22 7.09
CA GLU A 38 2.64 32.71 8.12
C GLU A 38 2.85 31.21 7.89
N PHE A 39 4.12 30.79 7.78
CA PHE A 39 4.47 29.41 7.53
C PHE A 39 4.81 28.72 8.86
N LEU A 40 3.87 27.93 9.38
CA LEU A 40 4.04 27.17 10.62
C LEU A 40 5.08 26.04 10.47
N GLN A 41 5.15 25.44 9.29
CA GLN A 41 6.10 24.38 8.95
C GLN A 41 6.51 24.48 7.48
N TYR A 42 7.81 24.31 7.22
CA TYR A 42 8.36 24.27 5.87
C TYR A 42 8.47 22.84 5.34
N GLY A 43 8.44 22.70 4.01
CA GLY A 43 8.61 21.43 3.34
C GLY A 43 10.00 20.83 3.59
N GLN A 44 10.03 19.52 3.73
CA GLN A 44 11.26 18.74 3.86
C GLN A 44 11.16 17.49 2.99
N ILE A 45 12.29 17.02 2.50
CA ILE A 45 12.41 15.68 1.90
C ILE A 45 13.15 14.80 2.90
N HIS A 46 12.51 13.73 3.34
CA HIS A 46 13.09 12.75 4.24
C HIS A 46 13.68 11.58 3.46
N ARG A 47 14.75 11.02 4.01
CA ARG A 47 15.27 9.73 3.55
C ARG A 47 14.38 8.63 4.12
N ASN A 48 13.81 7.81 3.23
CA ASN A 48 13.07 6.62 3.62
C ASN A 48 14.00 5.41 3.71
N THR A 49 13.91 4.68 4.82
CA THR A 49 14.56 3.38 4.99
C THR A 49 13.58 2.28 4.61
N TYR A 50 13.98 1.41 3.70
CA TYR A 50 13.23 0.22 3.30
C TYR A 50 14.19 -0.91 2.96
N ILE A 51 13.72 -2.15 3.09
CA ILE A 51 14.46 -3.33 2.68
C ILE A 51 14.24 -3.60 1.19
N CYS A 52 15.19 -4.28 0.53
CA CYS A 52 14.95 -4.78 -0.82
C CYS A 52 13.96 -5.95 -0.77
N GLY A 53 12.67 -5.62 -0.74
CA GLY A 53 11.56 -6.56 -0.61
C GLY A 53 11.71 -7.76 -1.56
N PRO A 54 11.99 -7.56 -2.87
CA PRO A 54 12.09 -8.68 -3.79
C PRO A 54 13.25 -9.62 -3.53
N ARG A 55 14.24 -9.21 -2.73
CA ARG A 55 15.33 -10.06 -2.26
C ARG A 55 14.96 -10.83 -1.00
N VAL A 56 14.23 -10.23 -0.07
CA VAL A 56 14.08 -10.77 1.29
C VAL A 56 12.68 -11.24 1.64
N LEU A 57 11.62 -10.82 0.94
CA LEU A 57 10.23 -11.09 1.30
C LEU A 57 9.53 -12.07 0.35
N SER A 58 8.64 -12.90 0.89
CA SER A 58 7.61 -13.63 0.14
C SER A 58 6.33 -12.78 -0.03
N ALA A 59 5.41 -13.23 -0.89
CA ALA A 59 4.10 -12.59 -1.05
C ALA A 59 3.18 -12.75 0.17
N THR A 60 3.55 -13.60 1.13
CA THR A 60 2.90 -13.73 2.44
C THR A 60 3.40 -12.70 3.46
N MET A 61 4.30 -11.79 3.03
CA MET A 61 5.00 -10.78 3.84
C MET A 61 6.01 -11.36 4.84
N GLN A 62 6.37 -12.64 4.71
CA GLN A 62 7.40 -13.30 5.52
C GLN A 62 8.79 -13.00 4.96
N MET A 63 9.77 -12.93 5.85
CA MET A 63 11.17 -12.98 5.46
C MET A 63 11.51 -14.39 4.98
N ARG A 64 12.14 -14.51 3.80
CA ARG A 64 12.46 -15.82 3.19
C ARG A 64 13.40 -16.67 4.03
N GLU A 65 14.42 -16.04 4.63
CA GLU A 65 15.41 -16.74 5.48
C GLU A 65 14.89 -17.02 6.90
N ARG A 66 13.88 -16.28 7.34
CA ARG A 66 13.26 -16.39 8.67
C ARG A 66 11.74 -16.28 8.53
N PRO A 67 11.05 -17.37 8.16
CA PRO A 67 9.61 -17.34 7.90
C PRO A 67 8.76 -16.96 9.13
N ASP A 68 9.33 -16.96 10.32
CA ASP A 68 8.71 -16.48 11.56
C ASP A 68 8.73 -14.95 11.71
N ILE A 69 9.47 -14.24 10.85
CA ILE A 69 9.57 -12.77 10.84
C ILE A 69 8.76 -12.20 9.68
N PHE A 70 7.98 -11.16 9.96
CA PHE A 70 7.14 -10.46 8.99
C PHE A 70 7.56 -9.00 8.87
N PHE A 71 7.50 -8.45 7.65
CA PHE A 71 7.69 -7.03 7.39
C PHE A 71 6.47 -6.46 6.68
N ALA A 72 6.05 -5.27 7.08
CA ALA A 72 4.92 -4.57 6.48
C ALA A 72 5.06 -3.05 6.64
N GLY A 73 4.25 -2.30 5.91
CA GLY A 73 4.35 -0.85 5.90
C GLY A 73 5.57 -0.35 5.14
N GLN A 74 5.94 0.91 5.37
CA GLN A 74 6.98 1.56 4.58
C GLN A 74 8.30 0.78 4.52
N ILE A 75 8.69 0.11 5.60
CA ILE A 75 9.93 -0.68 5.65
C ILE A 75 9.92 -1.85 4.65
N SER A 76 8.76 -2.40 4.29
CA SER A 76 8.64 -3.48 3.29
C SER A 76 8.67 -2.99 1.84
N GLY A 77 8.80 -1.68 1.62
CA GLY A 77 8.84 -1.08 0.28
C GLY A 77 7.47 -0.75 -0.31
N VAL A 78 6.49 -0.41 0.54
CA VAL A 78 5.26 0.28 0.10
C VAL A 78 5.30 1.74 0.49
N GLU A 79 4.53 2.59 -0.20
CA GLU A 79 4.39 4.00 0.10
C GLU A 79 2.91 4.38 0.20
N GLY A 80 2.54 5.10 1.25
CA GLY A 80 1.16 5.50 1.52
C GLY A 80 0.55 4.79 2.73
N TYR A 81 -0.41 5.47 3.37
CA TYR A 81 -1.06 4.97 4.57
C TYR A 81 -1.91 3.73 4.29
N VAL A 82 -2.63 3.73 3.16
CA VAL A 82 -3.54 2.62 2.79
C VAL A 82 -2.74 1.36 2.47
N GLU A 83 -1.63 1.50 1.74
CA GLU A 83 -0.72 0.42 1.39
C GLU A 83 -0.02 -0.15 2.63
N SER A 84 0.33 0.73 3.58
CA SER A 84 0.90 0.32 4.85
C SER A 84 -0.10 -0.46 5.70
N VAL A 85 -1.35 -0.02 5.76
CA VAL A 85 -2.44 -0.76 6.43
C VAL A 85 -2.71 -2.10 5.74
N ALA A 86 -2.75 -2.13 4.40
CA ALA A 86 -3.03 -3.34 3.63
C ALA A 86 -1.94 -4.42 3.84
N THR A 87 -0.67 -4.04 3.73
CA THR A 87 0.45 -4.96 3.99
C THR A 87 0.55 -5.35 5.46
N GLY A 88 0.27 -4.42 6.38
CA GLY A 88 0.23 -4.69 7.82
C GLY A 88 -0.85 -5.69 8.19
N TRP A 89 -2.04 -5.54 7.62
CA TRP A 89 -3.14 -6.49 7.79
C TRP A 89 -2.79 -7.89 7.29
N LEU A 90 -2.19 -8.00 6.08
CA LEU A 90 -1.79 -9.30 5.52
C LEU A 90 -0.70 -9.98 6.34
N ALA A 91 0.32 -9.22 6.75
CA ALA A 91 1.39 -9.71 7.63
C ALA A 91 0.84 -10.17 8.99
N GLY A 92 -0.04 -9.38 9.61
CA GLY A 92 -0.68 -9.72 10.88
C GLY A 92 -1.58 -10.95 10.79
N LEU A 93 -2.34 -11.09 9.69
CA LEU A 93 -3.13 -12.29 9.39
C LEU A 93 -2.24 -13.53 9.35
N ASN A 94 -1.13 -13.46 8.61
CA ASN A 94 -0.22 -14.61 8.47
C ASN A 94 0.58 -14.91 9.74
N ALA A 95 0.98 -13.89 10.50
CA ALA A 95 1.61 -14.08 11.80
C ALA A 95 0.65 -14.79 12.78
N ALA A 96 -0.62 -14.37 12.81
CA ALA A 96 -1.65 -15.02 13.62
C ALA A 96 -1.90 -16.47 13.18
N ARG A 97 -1.94 -16.75 11.88
CA ARG A 97 -2.06 -18.11 11.34
C ARG A 97 -0.87 -18.98 11.74
N LEU A 98 0.34 -18.48 11.56
CA LEU A 98 1.57 -19.19 11.93
C LEU A 98 1.61 -19.51 13.43
N SER A 99 1.19 -18.57 14.28
CA SER A 99 1.12 -18.78 15.74
C SER A 99 0.16 -19.90 16.16
N LYS A 100 -0.82 -20.24 15.30
CA LYS A 100 -1.79 -21.32 15.50
C LYS A 100 -1.39 -22.62 14.78
N GLY A 101 -0.21 -22.67 14.17
CA GLY A 101 0.24 -23.82 13.39
C GLY A 101 -0.42 -23.95 12.01
N HIS A 102 -1.03 -22.89 11.49
CA HIS A 102 -1.62 -22.88 10.15
C HIS A 102 -0.65 -22.30 9.12
N ASP A 103 -0.75 -22.79 7.90
CA ASP A 103 0.02 -22.26 6.79
C ASP A 103 -0.37 -20.80 6.47
N PRO A 104 0.61 -19.92 6.19
CA PRO A 104 0.38 -18.58 5.69
C PRO A 104 -0.41 -18.57 4.38
N VAL A 105 -1.17 -17.51 4.13
CA VAL A 105 -1.96 -17.30 2.93
C VAL A 105 -1.43 -16.14 2.10
N THR A 106 -1.55 -16.26 0.78
CA THR A 106 -1.26 -15.17 -0.15
C THR A 106 -2.57 -14.56 -0.63
N ALA A 107 -2.66 -13.23 -0.64
CA ALA A 107 -3.81 -12.53 -1.21
C ALA A 107 -3.86 -12.68 -2.75
N PRO A 108 -5.04 -12.66 -3.38
CA PRO A 108 -5.17 -12.81 -4.83
C PRO A 108 -4.41 -11.72 -5.57
N THR A 109 -3.63 -12.09 -6.60
CA THR A 109 -2.81 -11.14 -7.37
C THR A 109 -3.64 -10.13 -8.16
N SER A 110 -4.90 -10.46 -8.44
CA SER A 110 -5.90 -9.56 -9.02
C SER A 110 -6.38 -8.47 -8.04
N SER A 111 -6.27 -8.69 -6.73
CA SER A 111 -6.65 -7.71 -5.70
C SER A 111 -5.55 -6.67 -5.49
N ALA A 112 -5.90 -5.46 -5.03
CA ALA A 112 -4.92 -4.41 -4.73
C ALA A 112 -3.86 -4.87 -3.70
N THR A 113 -4.29 -5.52 -2.61
CA THR A 113 -3.39 -6.02 -1.57
C THR A 113 -2.46 -7.11 -2.09
N GLY A 114 -2.99 -8.08 -2.86
CA GLY A 114 -2.16 -9.15 -3.43
C GLY A 114 -1.23 -8.66 -4.54
N ALA A 115 -1.67 -7.70 -5.35
CA ALA A 115 -0.83 -7.03 -6.34
C ALA A 115 0.35 -6.30 -5.68
N LEU A 116 0.10 -5.55 -4.60
CA LEU A 116 1.16 -4.92 -3.80
C LEU A 116 2.12 -5.95 -3.21
N ALA A 117 1.59 -6.96 -2.51
CA ALA A 117 2.39 -8.00 -1.86
C ALA A 117 3.25 -8.78 -2.87
N ARG A 118 2.70 -9.08 -4.06
CA ARG A 118 3.45 -9.66 -5.17
C ARG A 118 4.53 -8.71 -5.66
N TYR A 119 4.21 -7.45 -5.94
CA TYR A 119 5.20 -6.51 -6.45
C TYR A 119 6.37 -6.35 -5.49
N VAL A 120 6.11 -6.11 -4.20
CA VAL A 120 7.18 -5.94 -3.20
C VAL A 120 8.00 -7.21 -2.99
N SER A 121 7.46 -8.40 -3.30
CA SER A 121 8.19 -9.66 -3.15
C SER A 121 8.84 -10.18 -4.45
N SER A 122 8.44 -9.70 -5.62
CA SER A 122 8.88 -10.27 -6.91
C SER A 122 9.34 -9.26 -7.96
N ALA A 123 9.34 -7.95 -7.66
CA ALA A 123 9.86 -6.95 -8.59
C ALA A 123 11.36 -7.13 -8.88
N GLY A 124 11.85 -6.48 -9.94
CA GLY A 124 13.29 -6.44 -10.21
C GLY A 124 14.05 -5.80 -9.04
N THR A 125 15.17 -6.41 -8.63
CA THR A 125 15.98 -5.93 -7.50
C THR A 125 16.83 -4.71 -7.86
N LYS A 126 17.23 -4.59 -9.13
CA LYS A 126 18.03 -3.46 -9.62
C LYS A 126 17.18 -2.19 -9.60
N ASN A 127 17.62 -1.18 -8.85
CA ASN A 127 16.92 0.09 -8.65
C ASN A 127 15.51 -0.07 -8.07
N TYR A 128 15.29 -1.09 -7.23
CA TYR A 128 14.03 -1.26 -6.51
C TYR A 128 13.71 0.00 -5.69
N GLN A 129 12.47 0.48 -5.76
CA GLN A 129 11.96 1.62 -5.01
C GLN A 129 10.61 1.25 -4.39
N PRO A 130 10.21 1.90 -3.29
CA PRO A 130 8.88 1.77 -2.73
C PRO A 130 7.79 2.13 -3.75
N VAL A 131 6.61 1.54 -3.58
CA VAL A 131 5.50 1.74 -4.51
C VAL A 131 4.18 1.97 -3.78
N ASN A 132 3.33 2.81 -4.36
CA ASN A 132 1.92 2.93 -4.00
C ASN A 132 1.04 2.09 -4.94
N ILE A 133 -0.22 1.84 -4.57
CA ILE A 133 -1.11 1.09 -5.46
C ILE A 133 -1.45 1.92 -6.69
N THR A 134 -1.32 1.32 -7.87
CA THR A 134 -1.78 1.92 -9.13
C THR A 134 -2.48 0.86 -9.99
N PHE A 135 -3.30 1.30 -10.95
CA PHE A 135 -3.93 0.40 -11.93
C PHE A 135 -2.91 -0.38 -12.79
N ALA A 136 -1.64 0.02 -12.81
CA ALA A 136 -0.58 -0.71 -13.51
C ALA A 136 -0.10 -1.94 -12.74
N LEU A 137 -0.30 -1.99 -11.42
CA LEU A 137 0.01 -3.15 -10.58
C LEU A 137 -1.11 -4.19 -10.61
N LEU A 138 -2.36 -3.75 -10.85
CA LEU A 138 -3.50 -4.65 -10.98
C LEU A 138 -3.40 -5.48 -12.26
N GLU A 139 -3.99 -6.66 -12.22
CA GLU A 139 -4.05 -7.50 -13.40
C GLU A 139 -4.79 -6.80 -14.55
N PRO A 140 -4.20 -6.82 -15.76
CA PRO A 140 -4.83 -6.22 -16.93
C PRO A 140 -6.10 -7.00 -17.29
N LEU A 141 -7.17 -6.27 -17.66
CA LEU A 141 -8.32 -6.86 -18.32
C LEU A 141 -7.89 -7.67 -19.56
N SER A 142 -8.59 -8.78 -19.82
CA SER A 142 -8.40 -9.58 -21.02
C SER A 142 -8.67 -8.75 -22.29
N GLU A 143 -8.13 -9.18 -23.44
CA GLU A 143 -8.39 -8.47 -24.71
C GLU A 143 -9.88 -8.36 -25.00
N GLU A 144 -10.65 -9.41 -24.71
CA GLU A 144 -12.09 -9.42 -24.91
C GLU A 144 -12.79 -8.36 -24.04
N GLN A 145 -12.45 -8.27 -22.75
CA GLN A 145 -12.99 -7.26 -21.84
C GLN A 145 -12.62 -5.85 -22.28
N ARG A 146 -11.37 -5.63 -22.74
CA ARG A 146 -10.90 -4.34 -23.26
C ARG A 146 -11.63 -3.91 -24.53
N ARG A 147 -11.99 -4.85 -25.41
CA ARG A 147 -12.77 -4.57 -26.63
C ARG A 147 -14.21 -4.19 -26.29
N ARG A 148 -14.80 -4.81 -25.27
CA ARG A 148 -16.17 -4.50 -24.78
C ARG A 148 -16.24 -3.11 -24.14
N VAL A 149 -15.20 -2.67 -23.44
CA VAL A 149 -15.20 -1.40 -22.69
C VAL A 149 -14.15 -0.41 -23.21
N ARG A 150 -14.60 0.55 -24.03
CA ARG A 150 -13.71 1.51 -24.71
C ARG A 150 -13.29 2.70 -23.86
N ARG A 151 -14.08 3.10 -22.87
CA ARG A 151 -13.76 4.26 -22.02
C ARG A 151 -12.82 3.85 -20.88
N LYS A 152 -11.78 4.66 -20.64
CA LYS A 152 -10.75 4.38 -19.63
C LYS A 152 -11.35 4.22 -18.22
N ARG A 153 -12.28 5.12 -17.85
CA ARG A 153 -12.97 5.08 -16.54
C ARG A 153 -13.74 3.78 -16.34
N GLU A 154 -14.51 3.36 -17.34
CA GLU A 154 -15.30 2.13 -17.29
C GLU A 154 -14.39 0.88 -17.24
N ARG A 155 -13.23 0.90 -17.91
CA ARG A 155 -12.24 -0.18 -17.78
C ARG A 155 -11.68 -0.30 -16.37
N HIS A 156 -11.30 0.83 -15.77
CA HIS A 156 -10.81 0.85 -14.39
C HIS A 156 -11.89 0.36 -13.41
N GLN A 157 -13.14 0.78 -13.62
CA GLN A 157 -14.27 0.30 -12.83
C GLN A 157 -14.41 -1.23 -12.92
N LEU A 158 -14.38 -1.79 -14.13
CA LEU A 158 -14.45 -3.24 -14.33
C LEU A 158 -13.27 -3.98 -13.68
N GLN A 159 -12.05 -3.43 -13.74
CA GLN A 159 -10.90 -4.01 -13.04
C GLN A 159 -11.13 -4.07 -11.52
N VAL A 160 -11.66 -2.99 -10.94
CA VAL A 160 -11.97 -2.93 -9.51
C VAL A 160 -13.04 -3.93 -9.15
N GLU A 161 -14.11 -4.06 -9.93
CA GLU A 161 -15.19 -5.01 -9.68
C GLU A 161 -14.70 -6.47 -9.69
N LEU A 162 -13.86 -6.84 -10.66
CA LEU A 162 -13.25 -8.16 -10.71
C LEU A 162 -12.30 -8.39 -9.53
N ALA A 163 -11.48 -7.40 -9.19
CA ALA A 163 -10.55 -7.47 -8.07
C ALA A 163 -11.28 -7.65 -6.72
N LEU A 164 -12.39 -6.92 -6.51
CA LEU A 164 -13.21 -7.04 -5.31
C LEU A 164 -13.90 -8.40 -5.22
N LYS A 165 -14.41 -8.91 -6.35
CA LYS A 165 -15.01 -10.25 -6.40
C LYS A 165 -14.02 -11.35 -5.98
N GLU A 166 -12.82 -11.33 -6.55
CA GLU A 166 -11.77 -12.29 -6.20
C GLU A 166 -11.32 -12.15 -4.75
N TRP A 167 -11.21 -10.91 -4.26
CA TRP A 167 -10.91 -10.63 -2.86
C TRP A 167 -11.97 -11.21 -1.92
N ASP A 168 -13.26 -11.00 -2.22
CA ASP A 168 -14.35 -11.50 -1.40
C ASP A 168 -14.36 -13.03 -1.36
N ILE A 169 -14.20 -13.69 -2.52
CA ILE A 169 -14.10 -15.17 -2.59
C ILE A 169 -12.96 -15.66 -1.69
N TRP A 170 -11.77 -15.07 -1.84
CA TRP A 170 -10.62 -15.43 -1.03
C TRP A 170 -10.83 -15.19 0.47
N LEU A 171 -11.41 -14.04 0.83
CA LEU A 171 -11.69 -13.66 2.22
C LEU A 171 -12.68 -14.63 2.89
N HIS A 172 -13.69 -15.11 2.15
CA HIS A 172 -14.62 -16.13 2.63
C HIS A 172 -13.93 -17.48 2.84
N THR A 173 -13.08 -17.90 1.90
CA THR A 173 -12.30 -19.15 2.02
C THR A 173 -11.42 -19.16 3.28
N ILE A 174 -10.69 -18.07 3.55
CA ILE A 174 -9.83 -18.01 4.75
C ILE A 174 -10.62 -17.90 6.06
N LYS A 175 -11.84 -17.36 6.04
CA LYS A 175 -12.74 -17.34 7.19
C LYS A 175 -13.36 -18.71 7.45
N GLY A 176 -13.72 -19.44 6.40
CA GLY A 176 -14.24 -20.81 6.50
C GLY A 176 -13.25 -21.75 7.17
N GLN A 177 -11.97 -21.65 6.80
CA GLN A 177 -10.88 -22.39 7.46
C GLN A 177 -10.81 -22.15 8.98
N ARG A 178 -11.22 -20.98 9.45
CA ARG A 178 -11.23 -20.61 10.88
C ARG A 178 -12.50 -21.09 11.61
N ALA A 179 -13.60 -21.32 10.89
CA ALA A 179 -14.91 -21.67 11.47
C ALA A 179 -15.08 -23.18 11.68
N GLU A 180 -14.34 -24.01 10.95
CA GLU A 180 -14.31 -25.47 11.13
C GLU A 180 -13.45 -25.91 12.32
N GLU A 181 -12.80 -24.98 13.02
CA GLU A 181 -12.08 -25.25 14.26
C GLU A 181 -13.06 -25.30 15.44
N PRO A 182 -13.15 -26.43 16.18
CA PRO A 182 -13.60 -26.32 17.56
C PRO A 182 -12.68 -25.32 18.25
N LEU A 183 -13.21 -24.50 19.18
CA LEU A 183 -12.35 -23.86 20.18
C LEU A 183 -11.57 -25.00 20.86
N ALA A 184 -10.39 -25.33 20.33
CA ALA A 184 -9.49 -26.24 20.97
C ALA A 184 -9.13 -25.54 22.28
N ALA A 185 -9.75 -26.04 23.34
CA ALA A 185 -9.41 -25.71 24.70
C ALA A 185 -7.89 -25.91 24.88
N ALA A 186 -7.36 -25.23 25.90
CA ALA A 186 -6.02 -25.35 26.43
C ALA A 186 -4.94 -24.53 25.69
N ARG A 187 -3.99 -23.90 26.38
CA ARG A 187 -3.51 -24.04 27.77
C ARG A 187 -2.96 -22.70 28.26
#